data_AF-A0A5C8TXK6-F1
#
_entry.id   AF-A0A5C8TXK6-F1
#
_cell.length_a   1.000
_cell.length_b   1.000
_cell.length_c   1.000
_cell.angle_alpha   90.00
_cell.angle_beta   90.00
_cell.angle_gamma   90.00
#
_symmetry.space_group_name_H-M   'P 1'
#
loop_
_entity.id
_entity.type
_entity.pdbx_description
1 polymer ?
#
loop_
_entity_poly.entity_id
_entity_poly.type
_entity_poly.pdbx_seq_one_letter_code
_entity_poly.pdbx_strand_id
1 'polypeptide(L)'
;MTTKAECLATLRGLIARSERNELADAQAAIIQFALAAPDLKSRTDAMAELQTALATEMQAAGLEPMQAAYHSVVEAMIDRTRDAVLADPGAAAGA
;
A
#
# COMPACT_ATOMS: atom_id res chain seq x y z
N MET A 1 -12.03 3.99 10.16
CA MET A 1 -11.92 3.85 8.71
C MET A 1 -10.62 4.52 8.32
N THR A 2 -9.66 3.80 7.76
CA THR A 2 -8.33 4.35 7.43
C THR A 2 -8.42 5.13 6.12
N THR A 3 -8.13 6.42 6.15
CA THR A 3 -8.12 7.28 4.96
C THR A 3 -6.80 7.14 4.19
N LYS A 4 -6.79 7.58 2.93
CA LYS A 4 -5.56 7.61 2.10
C LYS A 4 -4.45 8.43 2.77
N ALA A 5 -4.80 9.57 3.36
CA ALA A 5 -3.83 10.45 4.02
C ALA A 5 -3.19 9.79 5.25
N GLU A 6 -3.98 9.08 6.07
CA GLU A 6 -3.47 8.34 7.24
C GLU A 6 -2.57 7.17 6.82
N CYS A 7 -2.96 6.45 5.76
CA CYS A 7 -2.14 5.37 5.20
C CYS A 7 -0.80 5.91 4.67
N LEU A 8 -0.83 6.99 3.87
CA LEU A 8 0.38 7.64 3.36
C LEU A 8 1.30 8.13 4.49
N ALA A 9 0.73 8.79 5.51
CA ALA A 9 1.51 9.26 6.65
C ALA A 9 2.19 8.11 7.40
N THR A 10 1.49 6.99 7.57
CA THR A 10 2.03 5.77 8.18
C THR A 10 3.17 5.19 7.35
N LEU A 11 2.95 4.96 6.05
CA LEU A 11 3.97 4.41 5.15
C LEU A 11 5.21 5.30 5.07
N ARG A 12 5.03 6.63 5.06
CA ARG A 12 6.13 7.58 5.11
C ARG A 12 6.96 7.46 6.37
N GLY A 13 6.32 7.39 7.54
CA GLY A 13 7.02 7.21 8.81
C GLY A 13 7.84 5.92 8.82
N LEU A 14 7.25 4.83 8.31
CA LEU A 14 7.91 3.53 8.20
C LEU A 14 9.09 3.55 7.23
N ILE A 15 8.94 4.15 6.03
CA ILE A 15 10.03 4.30 5.07
C ILE A 15 11.16 5.14 5.65
N ALA A 16 10.84 6.25 6.33
CA ALA A 16 11.84 7.13 6.93
C ALA A 16 12.71 6.38 7.97
N ARG A 17 12.11 5.46 8.76
CA ARG A 17 12.81 4.61 9.72
C ARG A 17 13.52 3.42 9.09
N SER A 18 12.93 2.82 8.05
CA SER A 18 13.46 1.66 7.31
C SER A 18 13.76 0.42 8.18
N GLU A 19 12.98 0.21 9.23
CA GLU A 19 13.17 -0.88 10.17
C GLU A 19 12.50 -2.17 9.68
N ARG A 20 13.27 -3.27 9.53
CA ARG A 20 12.76 -4.54 8.95
C ARG A 20 11.62 -5.17 9.76
N ASN A 21 11.59 -4.98 11.06
CA ASN A 21 10.54 -5.46 11.96
C ASN A 21 9.20 -4.73 11.76
N GLU A 22 9.19 -3.57 11.10
CA GLU A 22 7.97 -2.79 10.88
C GLU A 22 7.29 -3.08 9.52
N LEU A 23 7.82 -4.04 8.73
CA LEU A 23 7.19 -4.47 7.48
C LEU A 23 5.79 -5.07 7.70
N ALA A 24 5.55 -5.70 8.85
CA ALA A 24 4.23 -6.19 9.23
C ALA A 24 3.23 -5.04 9.42
N ASP A 25 3.67 -3.92 9.99
CA ASP A 25 2.84 -2.74 10.21
C ASP A 25 2.51 -2.04 8.88
N ALA A 26 3.48 -1.97 7.96
CA ALA A 26 3.25 -1.49 6.60
C ALA A 26 2.15 -2.33 5.90
N GLN A 27 2.29 -3.66 5.93
CA GLN A 27 1.33 -4.57 5.31
C GLN A 27 -0.07 -4.45 5.95
N ALA A 28 -0.14 -4.31 7.27
CA ALA A 28 -1.41 -4.11 7.99
C ALA A 28 -2.09 -2.80 7.58
N ALA A 29 -1.35 -1.69 7.50
CA ALA A 29 -1.86 -0.39 7.08
C ALA A 29 -2.40 -0.44 5.63
N ILE A 30 -1.69 -1.11 4.72
CA ILE A 30 -2.09 -1.30 3.33
C ILE A 30 -3.40 -2.10 3.23
N ILE A 31 -3.52 -3.22 3.97
CA ILE A 31 -4.74 -4.05 3.96
C ILE A 31 -5.93 -3.27 4.53
N GLN A 32 -5.75 -2.57 5.65
CA GLN A 32 -6.83 -1.80 6.26
C GLN A 32 -7.32 -0.68 5.33
N PHE A 33 -6.42 -0.01 4.63
CA PHE A 33 -6.77 0.98 3.63
C PHE A 33 -7.52 0.36 2.44
N ALA A 34 -7.03 -0.76 1.90
CA ALA A 34 -7.71 -1.47 0.83
C ALA A 34 -9.14 -1.85 1.24
N LEU A 35 -9.32 -2.46 2.42
CA LEU A 35 -10.63 -2.90 2.89
C LEU A 35 -11.59 -1.77 3.29
N ALA A 36 -11.11 -0.53 3.40
CA ALA A 36 -11.96 0.63 3.64
C ALA A 36 -12.82 1.00 2.41
N ALA A 37 -12.40 0.60 1.21
CA ALA A 37 -13.19 0.78 0.00
C ALA A 37 -14.26 -0.33 -0.15
N PRO A 38 -15.50 0.03 -0.53
CA PRO A 38 -16.66 -0.85 -0.40
C PRO A 38 -16.70 -1.99 -1.44
N ASP A 39 -16.13 -1.78 -2.62
CA ASP A 39 -16.22 -2.71 -3.76
C ASP A 39 -14.86 -2.91 -4.45
N LEU A 40 -14.74 -3.97 -5.26
CA LEU A 40 -13.50 -4.36 -5.92
C LEU A 40 -12.88 -3.25 -6.78
N LYS A 41 -13.71 -2.50 -7.52
CA LYS A 41 -13.22 -1.42 -8.38
C LYS A 41 -12.67 -0.29 -7.51
N SER A 42 -13.44 0.16 -6.53
CA SER A 42 -13.04 1.21 -5.59
C SER A 42 -11.76 0.82 -4.82
N ARG A 43 -11.59 -0.45 -4.46
CA ARG A 43 -10.36 -0.96 -3.83
C ARG A 43 -9.17 -0.88 -4.78
N THR A 44 -9.34 -1.30 -6.03
CA THR A 44 -8.28 -1.27 -7.03
C THR A 44 -7.83 0.16 -7.33
N ASP A 45 -8.81 1.06 -7.54
CA ASP A 45 -8.56 2.48 -7.79
C ASP A 45 -7.87 3.14 -6.58
N ALA A 46 -8.34 2.87 -5.36
CA ALA A 46 -7.71 3.37 -4.13
C ALA A 46 -6.25 2.92 -3.98
N MET A 47 -5.94 1.66 -4.30
CA MET A 47 -4.59 1.12 -4.23
C MET A 47 -3.67 1.74 -5.30
N ALA A 48 -4.17 1.95 -6.52
CA ALA A 48 -3.43 2.63 -7.58
C ALA A 48 -3.14 4.11 -7.23
N GLU A 49 -4.11 4.80 -6.63
CA GLU A 49 -3.92 6.16 -6.14
C GLU A 49 -2.89 6.22 -5.00
N LEU A 50 -2.94 5.28 -4.05
CA LEU A 50 -1.97 5.19 -2.95
C LEU A 50 -0.55 5.00 -3.50
N GLN A 51 -0.37 4.08 -4.44
CA GLN A 51 0.92 3.81 -5.08
C GLN A 51 1.48 5.06 -5.75
N THR A 52 0.66 5.75 -6.55
CA THR A 52 1.06 6.95 -7.28
C THR A 52 1.44 8.08 -6.33
N ALA A 53 0.65 8.30 -5.27
CA ALA A 53 0.93 9.32 -4.28
C ALA A 53 2.23 9.02 -3.51
N LEU A 54 2.41 7.79 -3.05
CA LEU A 54 3.61 7.38 -2.32
C LEU A 54 4.87 7.54 -3.20
N ALA A 55 4.84 7.06 -4.44
CA ALA A 55 5.96 7.19 -5.37
C ALA A 55 6.34 8.66 -5.63
N THR A 56 5.34 9.52 -5.81
CA THR A 56 5.54 10.97 -5.99
C THR A 56 6.22 11.60 -4.77
N GLU A 57 5.74 11.28 -3.57
CA GLU A 57 6.31 11.80 -2.33
C GLU A 57 7.73 11.30 -2.08
N MET A 58 8.00 10.02 -2.36
CA MET A 58 9.33 9.42 -2.16
C MET A 58 10.35 9.93 -3.18
N GLN A 59 9.94 10.18 -4.43
CA GLN A 59 10.79 10.81 -5.43
C GLN A 59 11.19 12.23 -5.01
N ALA A 60 10.25 13.00 -4.44
CA ALA A 60 10.53 14.35 -3.95
C ALA A 60 11.41 14.38 -2.68
N ALA A 61 11.34 13.33 -1.85
CA ALA A 61 12.06 13.25 -0.58
C ALA A 61 13.57 12.96 -0.72
N GLY A 62 14.02 12.39 -1.84
CA GLY A 62 15.43 12.05 -2.04
C GLY A 62 15.94 10.97 -1.07
N LEU A 63 15.42 9.75 -1.21
CA LEU A 63 15.66 8.65 -0.27
C LEU A 63 17.12 8.20 -0.19
N GLU A 64 17.57 7.91 1.03
CA GLU A 64 18.81 7.18 1.29
C GLU A 64 18.69 5.71 0.79
N PRO A 65 19.81 5.01 0.51
CA PRO A 65 19.76 3.67 -0.10
C PRO A 65 18.91 2.65 0.66
N MET A 66 18.94 2.67 2.00
CA MET A 66 18.13 1.77 2.83
C MET A 66 16.64 2.11 2.76
N GLN A 67 16.32 3.40 2.71
CA GLN A 67 14.94 3.89 2.56
C GLN A 67 14.39 3.55 1.18
N ALA A 68 15.20 3.67 0.13
CA ALA A 68 14.83 3.25 -1.22
C ALA A 68 14.56 1.75 -1.31
N ALA A 69 15.39 0.91 -0.65
CA ALA A 69 15.16 -0.52 -0.58
C ALA A 69 13.87 -0.87 0.19
N TYR A 70 13.61 -0.20 1.32
CA TYR A 70 12.38 -0.37 2.08
C TYR A 70 11.15 0.07 1.28
N HIS A 71 11.23 1.22 0.61
CA HIS A 71 10.17 1.72 -0.27
C HIS A 71 9.83 0.72 -1.38
N SER A 72 10.82 0.12 -2.03
CA SER A 72 10.59 -0.90 -3.06
C SER A 72 9.84 -2.12 -2.52
N VAL A 73 10.10 -2.54 -1.27
CA VAL A 73 9.33 -3.61 -0.63
C VAL A 73 7.88 -3.18 -0.38
N VAL A 74 7.67 -1.93 0.07
CA VAL A 74 6.33 -1.38 0.27
C VAL A 74 5.55 -1.31 -1.05
N GLU A 75 6.17 -0.89 -2.15
CA GLU A 75 5.55 -0.90 -3.48
C GLU A 75 5.11 -2.31 -3.88
N ALA A 76 5.97 -3.31 -3.68
CA ALA A 76 5.64 -4.70 -3.95
C ALA A 76 4.48 -5.23 -3.08
N MET A 77 4.38 -4.78 -1.82
CA MET A 77 3.25 -5.11 -0.93
C MET A 77 1.94 -4.50 -1.42
N ILE A 78 1.97 -3.26 -1.90
CA ILE A 78 0.81 -2.58 -2.48
C ILE A 78 0.33 -3.34 -3.73
N ASP A 79 1.25 -3.67 -4.64
CA ASP A 79 0.93 -4.44 -5.85
C ASP A 79 0.33 -5.81 -5.52
N ARG A 80 0.98 -6.57 -4.62
CA ARG A 80 0.49 -7.89 -4.21
C ARG A 80 -0.88 -7.83 -3.53
N THR A 81 -1.13 -6.79 -2.74
CA THR A 81 -2.43 -6.59 -2.09
C THR A 81 -3.50 -6.23 -3.12
N ARG A 82 -3.18 -5.40 -4.11
CA ARG A 82 -4.09 -5.10 -5.23
C ARG A 82 -4.46 -6.38 -5.99
N ASP A 83 -3.47 -7.20 -6.33
CA ASP A 83 -3.71 -8.47 -7.03
C ASP A 83 -4.54 -9.45 -6.19
N ALA A 84 -4.29 -9.53 -4.89
CA ALA A 84 -5.07 -10.36 -3.98
C ALA A 84 -6.53 -9.91 -3.84
N VAL A 85 -6.78 -8.60 -3.91
CA VAL A 85 -8.15 -8.07 -3.94
C VAL A 85 -8.85 -8.40 -5.26
N LEU A 86 -8.14 -8.40 -6.39
CA LEU A 86 -8.68 -8.79 -7.69
C LEU A 86 -8.97 -10.30 -7.78
N ALA A 87 -8.17 -11.12 -7.09
CA ALA A 87 -8.24 -12.58 -7.15
C ALA A 87 -9.34 -13.20 -6.27
N ASP A 88 -10.34 -12.42 -5.82
CA ASP A 88 -11.42 -12.91 -4.96
C ASP A 88 -12.04 -14.21 -5.51
N PRO A 89 -11.91 -15.36 -4.80
CA PRO A 89 -12.52 -16.63 -5.21
C PRO A 89 -14.06 -16.55 -5.30
N GLY A 90 -14.68 -15.54 -4.70
CA GLY A 90 -16.12 -15.28 -4.78
C GLY A 90 -16.60 -14.81 -6.16
N ALA A 91 -15.73 -14.29 -7.02
CA ALA A 91 -16.10 -13.82 -8.36
C ALA A 91 -16.28 -14.95 -9.39
N ALA A 92 -15.67 -16.11 -9.16
CA ALA A 92 -15.75 -17.28 -10.05
C ALA A 92 -16.92 -18.24 -9.73
N ALA A 93 -17.60 -18.06 -8.59
CA ALA A 93 -18.68 -18.95 -8.13
C ALA A 93 -20.10 -18.47 -8.52
N GLY A 94 -20.21 -17.48 -9.40
CA GLY A 94 -21.48 -16.85 -9.79
C GLY A 94 -21.70 -16.72 -11.30
N ALA A 95 -20.98 -17.49 -12.13
CA ALA A 95 -21.15 -17.53 -13.59
C ALA A 95 -21.66 -18.91 -14.04
#